data_AF-A0A7Z7YN87-F1
#
_entry.id   AF-A0A7Z7YN87-F1
#
_cell.length_a   1.000
_cell.length_b   1.000
_cell.length_c   1.000
_cell.angle_alpha   90.00
_cell.angle_beta   90.00
_cell.angle_gamma   90.00
#
_symmetry.space_group_name_H-M   'P 1'
#
loop_
_entity.id
_entity.type
_entity.pdbx_description
1 polymer ?
#
loop_
_entity_poly.entity_id
_entity_poly.type
_entity_poly.pdbx_seq_one_letter_code
_entity_poly.pdbx_strand_id
1 'polypeptide(L)'
;MNLLIKRNVEEFLRLLGSDFYLFDNRVEIDFNGFSFFIEIIDSNVFITFALEYNENAFFSFFNALAPERTQGVIEHIFVYDNKLCLSCLLTNIDVFSLMNTFQQHVQIIERVRRMTS
;
A
#
# COMPACT_ATOMS: atom_id res chain seq x y z
N MET A 1 -7.94 -4.66 16.64
CA MET A 1 -8.67 -4.69 15.35
C MET A 1 -10.15 -5.09 15.52
N ASN A 2 -11.10 -4.34 14.94
CA ASN A 2 -12.53 -4.73 14.85
C ASN A 2 -12.67 -6.09 14.15
N LEU A 3 -13.56 -6.97 14.64
CA LEU A 3 -13.71 -8.34 14.11
C LEU A 3 -14.08 -8.38 12.62
N LEU A 4 -14.89 -7.44 12.13
CA LEU A 4 -15.25 -7.35 10.72
C LEU A 4 -14.03 -7.01 9.85
N ILE A 5 -13.25 -6.01 10.29
CA ILE A 5 -12.00 -5.60 9.64
C ILE A 5 -11.03 -6.77 9.60
N LYS A 6 -10.85 -7.45 10.73
CA LYS A 6 -9.99 -8.64 10.83
C LYS A 6 -10.36 -9.70 9.78
N ARG A 7 -11.64 -10.06 9.69
CA ARG A 7 -12.11 -11.11 8.78
C ARG A 7 -11.93 -10.73 7.31
N ASN A 8 -12.22 -9.49 6.94
CA ASN A 8 -12.04 -9.04 5.55
C ASN A 8 -10.57 -8.94 5.17
N VAL A 9 -9.71 -8.47 6.08
CA VAL A 9 -8.26 -8.45 5.89
C VAL A 9 -7.73 -9.88 5.73
N GLU A 10 -8.05 -10.79 6.65
CA GLU A 10 -7.61 -12.20 6.57
C GLU A 10 -8.02 -12.89 5.26
N GLU A 11 -9.27 -12.68 4.80
CA GLU A 11 -9.74 -13.25 3.54
C GLU A 11 -9.05 -12.63 2.33
N PHE A 12 -8.85 -11.30 2.34
CA PHE A 12 -8.06 -10.63 1.30
C PHE A 12 -6.63 -11.18 1.22
N LEU A 13 -5.95 -11.38 2.35
CA LEU A 13 -4.59 -11.92 2.40
C LEU A 13 -4.55 -13.37 1.89
N ARG A 14 -5.56 -14.18 2.24
CA ARG A 14 -5.70 -15.54 1.70
C ARG A 14 -5.83 -15.53 0.18
N LEU A 15 -6.59 -14.59 -0.39
CA LEU A 15 -6.74 -14.44 -1.85
C LEU A 15 -5.44 -14.01 -2.54
N LEU A 16 -4.57 -13.27 -1.86
CA LEU A 16 -3.23 -12.94 -2.36
C LEU A 16 -2.26 -14.12 -2.33
N GLY A 17 -2.59 -15.22 -1.65
CA GLY A 17 -1.73 -16.40 -1.53
C GLY A 17 -0.38 -16.14 -0.88
N SER A 18 -0.27 -15.07 -0.09
CA SER A 18 0.99 -14.62 0.51
C SER A 18 1.03 -14.96 2.00
N ASP A 19 2.20 -15.42 2.48
CA ASP A 19 2.45 -15.54 3.91
C ASP A 19 2.46 -14.14 4.53
N PHE A 20 1.72 -13.96 5.64
CA PHE A 20 1.58 -12.65 6.29
C PHE A 20 1.87 -12.74 7.78
N TYR A 21 2.37 -11.63 8.33
CA TYR A 21 2.56 -11.46 9.77
C TYR A 21 1.51 -10.51 10.32
N LEU A 22 0.82 -10.95 11.38
CA LEU A 22 -0.11 -10.13 12.15
C LEU A 22 0.62 -9.55 13.37
N PHE A 23 0.72 -8.23 13.43
CA PHE A 23 1.24 -7.49 14.58
C PHE A 23 0.14 -6.58 15.13
N ASP A 24 -0.64 -7.04 16.12
CA ASP A 24 -1.74 -6.30 16.78
C ASP A 24 -2.71 -5.53 15.85
N ASN A 25 -2.29 -4.34 15.38
CA ASN A 25 -3.05 -3.43 14.50
C ASN A 25 -2.43 -3.26 13.11
N ARG A 26 -1.39 -4.02 12.77
CA ARG A 26 -0.69 -4.00 11.48
C ARG A 26 -0.59 -5.41 10.89
N VAL A 27 -0.79 -5.49 9.58
CA VAL A 27 -0.42 -6.66 8.78
C VAL A 27 0.67 -6.23 7.82
N GLU A 28 1.70 -7.06 7.62
CA GLU A 28 2.74 -6.80 6.62
C GLU A 28 2.97 -8.02 5.72
N ILE A 29 3.19 -7.73 4.43
CA ILE A 29 3.47 -8.68 3.36
C ILE A 29 4.63 -8.12 2.53
N ASP A 30 5.57 -8.97 2.16
CA ASP A 30 6.48 -8.68 1.05
C ASP A 30 5.85 -9.15 -0.26
N PHE A 31 5.64 -8.24 -1.20
CA PHE A 31 5.03 -8.54 -2.49
C PHE A 31 5.89 -7.99 -3.62
N ASN A 32 6.48 -8.88 -4.42
CA ASN A 32 7.28 -8.53 -5.61
C ASN A 32 8.40 -7.49 -5.35
N GLY A 33 9.03 -7.55 -4.17
CA GLY A 33 10.15 -6.71 -3.79
C GLY A 33 9.75 -5.32 -3.29
N PHE A 34 8.50 -5.15 -2.85
CA PHE A 34 8.06 -4.01 -2.05
C PHE A 34 7.24 -4.47 -0.85
N SER A 35 7.32 -3.72 0.24
CA SER A 35 6.56 -4.01 1.44
C SER A 35 5.15 -3.45 1.29
N PHE A 36 4.14 -4.24 1.59
CA PHE A 36 2.75 -3.84 1.69
C PHE A 36 2.29 -4.05 3.12
N PHE A 37 1.64 -3.05 3.72
CA PHE A 37 1.06 -3.21 5.05
C PHE A 37 -0.30 -2.55 5.19
N ILE A 38 -1.14 -3.16 6.02
CA ILE A 38 -2.46 -2.66 6.41
C ILE A 38 -2.37 -2.26 7.86
N GLU A 39 -2.70 -1.01 8.19
CA GLU A 39 -2.60 -0.46 9.54
C GLU A 39 -3.94 0.09 10.02
N ILE A 40 -4.22 -0.06 11.31
CA ILE A 40 -5.40 0.53 11.96
C ILE A 40 -4.94 1.62 12.92
N ILE A 41 -5.27 2.86 12.59
CA ILE A 41 -4.94 4.06 13.38
C ILE A 41 -6.23 4.79 13.68
N ASP A 42 -6.54 5.00 14.97
CA ASP A 42 -7.76 5.70 15.41
C ASP A 42 -9.06 5.18 14.79
N SER A 43 -9.15 3.85 14.62
CA SER A 43 -10.27 3.14 13.96
C SER A 43 -10.38 3.32 12.44
N ASN A 44 -9.44 4.02 11.83
CA ASN A 44 -9.29 4.13 10.38
C ASN A 44 -8.36 3.04 9.86
N VAL A 45 -8.66 2.48 8.68
CA VAL A 45 -7.81 1.47 8.05
C VAL A 45 -7.04 2.10 6.90
N PHE A 46 -5.71 2.01 6.99
CA PHE A 46 -4.81 2.48 5.96
C PHE A 46 -4.20 1.28 5.24
N ILE A 47 -4.09 1.40 3.93
CA ILE A 47 -3.21 0.56 3.12
C ILE A 47 -1.99 1.39 2.77
N THR A 48 -0.81 0.82 3.01
CA THR A 48 0.46 1.45 2.67
C THR A 48 1.34 0.52 1.86
N PHE A 49 1.94 1.06 0.81
CA PHE A 49 3.00 0.43 0.05
C PHE A 49 4.31 1.16 0.32
N ALA A 50 5.34 0.45 0.74
CA ALA A 50 6.66 1.01 0.99
C ALA A 50 7.66 0.50 -0.03
N LEU A 51 8.26 1.45 -0.73
CA LEU A 51 9.11 1.25 -1.90
C LEU A 51 10.52 1.68 -1.57
N GLU A 52 11.49 0.81 -1.85
CA GLU A 52 12.87 1.24 -1.88
C GLU A 52 13.09 2.20 -3.04
N TYR A 53 13.86 3.26 -2.80
CA TYR A 53 14.23 4.22 -3.83
C TYR A 53 15.72 4.53 -3.76
N ASN A 54 16.31 4.84 -4.91
CA ASN A 54 17.63 5.44 -4.98
C ASN A 54 17.50 6.94 -4.70
N GLU A 55 18.26 7.48 -3.74
CA GLU A 55 18.24 8.90 -3.38
C GLU A 55 18.43 9.82 -4.61
N ASN A 56 19.28 9.41 -5.56
CA ASN A 56 19.53 10.16 -6.79
C ASN A 56 18.32 10.19 -7.74
N ALA A 57 17.41 9.23 -7.63
CA ALA A 57 16.19 9.11 -8.44
C ALA A 57 14.93 9.56 -7.67
N PHE A 58 15.06 9.98 -6.40
CA PHE A 58 13.93 10.31 -5.52
C PHE A 58 12.97 11.32 -6.16
N PHE A 59 13.47 12.45 -6.66
CA PHE A 59 12.62 13.49 -7.26
C PHE A 59 11.88 12.99 -8.51
N SER A 60 12.53 12.18 -9.34
CA SER A 60 11.90 11.58 -10.52
C SER A 60 10.79 10.61 -10.13
N PHE A 61 11.03 9.79 -9.11
CA PHE A 61 10.07 8.85 -8.57
C PHE A 61 8.88 9.56 -7.92
N PHE A 62 9.15 10.53 -7.05
CA PHE A 62 8.14 11.34 -6.39
C PHE A 62 7.26 12.10 -7.41
N ASN A 63 7.88 12.68 -8.45
CA ASN A 63 7.14 13.35 -9.52
C ASN A 63 6.27 12.40 -10.36
N ALA A 64 6.68 11.14 -10.52
CA ALA A 64 5.86 10.14 -11.20
C ALA A 64 4.60 9.76 -10.40
N LEU A 65 4.62 9.97 -9.08
CA LEU A 65 3.49 9.73 -8.17
C LEU A 65 2.57 10.94 -7.99
N ALA A 66 2.87 12.06 -8.66
CA ALA A 66 2.10 13.29 -8.55
C ALA A 66 0.59 13.04 -8.77
N PRO A 67 -0.31 13.68 -8.01
CA PRO A 67 -1.75 13.42 -8.04
C PRO A 67 -2.38 13.46 -9.44
N GLU A 68 -1.86 14.31 -10.33
CA GLU A 68 -2.30 14.44 -11.71
C GLU A 68 -2.08 13.16 -12.53
N ARG A 69 -1.17 12.29 -12.08
CA ARG A 69 -0.77 11.03 -12.74
C ARG A 69 -1.36 9.79 -12.08
N THR A 70 -1.81 9.89 -10.82
CA THR A 70 -2.26 8.76 -9.98
C THR A 70 -3.75 8.77 -9.66
N GLN A 71 -4.50 9.80 -10.11
CA GLN A 71 -5.97 9.87 -10.13
C GLN A 71 -6.65 9.37 -8.84
N GLY A 72 -6.33 9.97 -7.70
CA GLY A 72 -7.11 9.81 -6.47
C GLY A 72 -6.93 8.48 -5.72
N VAL A 73 -5.96 7.65 -6.14
CA VAL A 73 -5.66 6.37 -5.49
C VAL A 73 -4.76 6.58 -4.25
N ILE A 74 -3.93 7.62 -4.26
CA ILE A 74 -2.92 7.90 -3.22
C ILE A 74 -3.30 9.18 -2.50
N GLU A 75 -3.46 9.09 -1.18
CA GLU A 75 -3.82 10.25 -0.34
C GLU A 75 -2.60 10.83 0.35
N HIS A 76 -1.64 9.99 0.74
CA HIS A 76 -0.48 10.39 1.50
C HIS A 76 0.80 9.76 0.95
N ILE A 77 1.81 10.58 0.70
CA ILE A 77 3.16 10.16 0.34
C ILE A 77 4.11 10.64 1.43
N PHE A 78 4.89 9.75 2.02
CA PHE A 78 5.86 10.08 3.06
C PHE A 78 7.08 9.17 3.00
N VAL A 79 8.18 9.55 3.65
CA VAL A 79 9.37 8.72 3.77
C VAL A 79 9.43 8.13 5.18
N TYR A 80 9.62 6.83 5.28
CA TYR A 80 9.79 6.11 6.54
C TYR A 80 10.87 5.04 6.36
N ASP A 81 11.88 5.04 7.23
CA ASP A 81 12.99 4.08 7.21
C ASP A 81 13.64 3.90 5.82
N ASN A 82 13.96 5.03 5.18
CA ASN A 82 14.50 5.10 3.80
C ASN A 82 13.63 4.46 2.70
N LYS A 83 12.37 4.18 3.00
CA LYS A 83 11.36 3.75 2.01
C LYS A 83 10.40 4.89 1.74
N LEU A 84 10.00 5.01 0.48
CA LEU A 84 8.93 5.91 0.06
C LEU A 84 7.61 5.17 0.22
N CYS A 85 6.76 5.69 1.10
CA CYS A 85 5.48 5.11 1.45
C CYS A 85 4.36 5.81 0.69
N LEU A 86 3.48 5.02 0.09
CA LEU A 86 2.23 5.41 -0.55
C LEU A 86 1.09 4.88 0.29
N SER A 87 0.35 5.77 0.94
CA SER A 87 -0.72 5.42 1.86
C SER A 87 -2.07 5.96 1.39
N CYS A 88 -3.11 5.17 1.63
CA CYS A 88 -4.50 5.48 1.30
C CYS A 88 -5.43 5.02 2.43
N LEU A 89 -6.35 5.88 2.84
CA LEU A 89 -7.45 5.54 3.73
C LEU A 89 -8.49 4.70 3.00
N LEU A 90 -8.84 3.57 3.59
CA LEU A 90 -9.97 2.77 3.12
C LEU A 90 -11.27 3.25 3.76
N THR A 91 -12.11 3.87 2.95
CA THR A 91 -13.49 4.22 3.33
C THR A 91 -14.42 3.01 3.37
N ASN A 92 -14.08 1.94 2.64
CA ASN A 92 -14.80 0.68 2.65
C ASN A 92 -13.81 -0.50 2.77
N ILE A 93 -14.07 -1.39 3.71
CA ILE A 93 -13.14 -2.44 4.16
C ILE A 93 -13.67 -3.83 3.78
N ASP A 94 -14.56 -3.93 2.80
CA ASP A 94 -14.90 -5.22 2.21
C ASP A 94 -13.74 -5.77 1.35
N VAL A 95 -13.73 -7.09 1.15
CA VAL A 95 -12.65 -7.81 0.44
C VAL A 95 -12.48 -7.32 -1.00
N PHE A 96 -13.57 -6.95 -1.68
CA PHE A 96 -13.52 -6.45 -3.05
C PHE A 96 -12.87 -5.06 -3.10
N SER A 97 -13.24 -4.18 -2.20
CA SER A 97 -12.64 -2.84 -2.05
C SER A 97 -11.15 -2.92 -1.73
N LEU A 98 -10.76 -3.84 -0.83
CA LEU A 98 -9.36 -4.13 -0.52
C LEU A 98 -8.58 -4.60 -1.75
N MET A 99 -9.11 -5.60 -2.47
CA MET A 99 -8.47 -6.16 -3.65
C MET A 99 -8.32 -5.13 -4.77
N ASN A 100 -9.37 -4.35 -5.04
CA ASN A 100 -9.34 -3.32 -6.07
C ASN A 100 -8.31 -2.23 -5.74
N THR A 101 -8.31 -1.74 -4.49
CA THR A 101 -7.34 -0.73 -4.04
C THR A 101 -5.91 -1.25 -4.14
N PHE A 102 -5.68 -2.50 -3.72
CA PHE A 102 -4.38 -3.15 -3.83
C PHE A 102 -3.91 -3.21 -5.29
N GLN A 103 -4.73 -3.74 -6.19
CA GLN A 103 -4.37 -3.90 -7.60
C GLN A 103 -4.08 -2.55 -8.28
N GLN A 104 -4.86 -1.51 -7.98
CA GLN A 104 -4.62 -0.17 -8.51
C GLN A 104 -3.27 0.40 -8.07
N HIS A 105 -2.92 0.28 -6.79
CA HIS A 105 -1.63 0.70 -6.27
C HIS A 105 -0.47 -0.09 -6.89
N VAL A 106 -0.60 -1.42 -6.99
CA VAL A 106 0.41 -2.26 -7.65
C VAL A 106 0.65 -1.79 -9.09
N GLN A 107 -0.40 -1.47 -9.85
CA GLN A 107 -0.25 -0.95 -11.21
C GLN A 107 0.48 0.40 -11.26
N ILE A 108 0.18 1.31 -10.32
CA ILE A 108 0.86 2.61 -10.22
C ILE A 108 2.34 2.40 -9.90
N ILE A 109 2.64 1.57 -8.90
CA ILE A 109 3.99 1.25 -8.45
C ILE A 109 4.81 0.65 -9.59
N GLU A 110 4.28 -0.37 -10.26
CA GLU A 110 4.97 -1.03 -11.37
C GLU A 110 5.21 -0.07 -12.55
N ARG A 111 4.26 0.83 -12.82
CA ARG A 111 4.44 1.88 -13.82
C ARG A 111 5.56 2.84 -13.41
N VAL A 112 5.59 3.29 -12.16
CA VAL A 112 6.60 4.22 -11.66
C VAL A 112 7.99 3.56 -11.69
N ARG A 113 8.11 2.31 -11.22
CA ARG A 113 9.37 1.53 -11.26
C ARG A 113 9.97 1.52 -12.66
N ARG A 114 9.17 1.25 -13.70
CA ARG A 114 9.62 1.24 -15.11
C ARG A 114 10.07 2.60 -15.65
N MET A 115 9.60 3.70 -15.07
CA MET A 115 9.98 5.06 -15.50
C MET A 115 11.26 5.54 -14.82
N THR A 116 11.65 4.91 -13.71
CA THR A 116 12.76 5.35 -12.86
C THR A 116 13.95 4.38 -12.82
N SER A 117 13.79 3.19 -13.39
CA SER A 117 14.86 2.22 -13.69
C SER A 117 15.61 2.59 -14.96
#